data_AF-A0A672L970-F1
#
_entry.id   AF-A0A672L970-F1
#
_cell.length_a   1.000
_cell.length_b   1.000
_cell.length_c   1.000
_cell.angle_alpha   90.00
_cell.angle_beta   90.00
_cell.angle_gamma   90.00
#
_symmetry.space_group_name_H-M   'P 1'
#
loop_
_entity.id
_entity.type
_entity.pdbx_description
1 polymer ?
#
loop_
_entity_poly.entity_id
_entity_poly.type
_entity_poly.pdbx_seq_one_letter_code
_entity_poly.pdbx_strand_id
1 'polypeptide(L)'
;FLCLECTVNMDGIDDESYEAIFKPIMAKVMEMYQPSAVVLQCGADSLSGDRLGCFNLTIKGHAKCVEYMKSFNLPLLMLGGGGYTIRNVARCWTYETAVALDSTIPNELPYNDYFEYFGPDFKLHISPSNMTNQNTNDYLEKIKQRLFENLRMLPHAPGVQMQAIPEDAVQEDSGDEEDDPDKRISSEGHLFSLVVTLL
;
A
#
# COMPACT_ATOMS: atom_id res chain seq x y z
N PHE A 1 -8.79 -1.07 16.68
CA PHE A 1 -8.13 -0.02 15.87
C PHE A 1 -6.73 0.25 16.41
N LEU A 2 -5.74 -0.28 15.71
CA LEU A 2 -4.35 0.10 15.91
C LEU A 2 -3.96 1.07 14.78
N CYS A 3 -3.52 2.28 15.13
CA CYS A 3 -2.90 3.20 14.17
C CYS A 3 -1.38 3.10 14.34
N LEU A 4 -0.69 2.53 13.35
CA LEU A 4 0.77 2.52 13.30
C LEU A 4 1.22 3.44 12.18
N GLU A 5 1.83 4.58 12.53
CA GLU A 5 2.44 5.48 11.56
C GLU A 5 3.93 5.16 11.42
N CYS A 6 4.32 4.66 10.25
CA CYS A 6 5.71 4.39 9.89
C CYS A 6 6.27 5.56 9.06
N THR A 7 6.81 6.58 9.72
CA THR A 7 7.51 7.67 9.02
C THR A 7 8.93 7.24 8.65
N VAL A 8 9.13 6.84 7.39
CA VAL A 8 10.46 6.81 6.77
C VAL A 8 10.81 8.22 6.29
N ASN A 9 12.09 8.58 6.21
CA ASN A 9 12.52 9.89 5.68
C ASN A 9 12.92 9.71 4.20
N MET A 10 12.28 10.49 3.34
CA MET A 10 11.40 9.93 2.29
C MET A 10 12.02 9.83 0.88
N ASP A 11 13.33 9.92 0.69
CA ASP A 11 13.87 10.05 -0.67
C ASP A 11 14.60 8.80 -1.17
N GLY A 12 14.07 8.24 -2.26
CA GLY A 12 14.75 7.25 -3.08
C GLY A 12 14.81 5.84 -2.50
N ILE A 13 13.95 5.49 -1.53
CA ILE A 13 13.91 4.12 -1.00
C ILE A 13 13.67 3.11 -2.14
N ASP A 14 14.50 2.07 -2.17
CA ASP A 14 14.44 0.98 -3.16
C ASP A 14 13.62 -0.21 -2.65
N ASP A 15 13.34 -1.15 -3.57
CA ASP A 15 12.53 -2.33 -3.30
C ASP A 15 13.10 -3.18 -2.17
N GLU A 16 14.42 -3.39 -2.16
CA GLU A 16 15.12 -4.21 -1.17
C GLU A 16 15.05 -3.60 0.23
N SER A 17 15.32 -2.29 0.35
CA SER A 17 15.26 -1.57 1.61
C SER A 17 13.85 -1.54 2.17
N TYR A 18 12.86 -1.31 1.30
CA TYR A 18 11.45 -1.28 1.68
C TYR A 18 10.97 -2.65 2.18
N GLU A 19 11.30 -3.72 1.45
CA GLU A 19 10.95 -5.08 1.86
C GLU A 19 11.60 -5.46 3.20
N ALA A 20 12.87 -5.08 3.41
CA ALA A 20 13.64 -5.39 4.61
C ALA A 20 13.07 -4.73 5.88
N ILE A 21 12.36 -3.61 5.75
CA ILE A 21 11.66 -2.97 6.87
C ILE A 21 10.21 -3.45 6.98
N PHE A 22 9.51 -3.59 5.85
CA PHE A 22 8.08 -3.86 5.81
C PHE A 22 7.76 -5.22 6.44
N LYS A 23 8.45 -6.28 6.01
CA LYS A 23 8.17 -7.65 6.47
C LYS A 23 8.35 -7.80 7.99
N PRO A 24 9.48 -7.41 8.61
CA PRO A 24 9.65 -7.55 10.06
C PRO A 24 8.64 -6.73 10.87
N ILE A 25 8.33 -5.50 10.42
CA ILE A 25 7.37 -4.65 11.13
C ILE A 25 5.99 -5.30 11.07
N MET A 26 5.49 -5.64 9.88
CA MET A 26 4.18 -6.25 9.71
C MET A 26 4.08 -7.62 10.42
N ALA A 27 5.13 -8.44 10.39
CA ALA A 27 5.20 -9.68 11.17
C ALA A 27 4.92 -9.41 12.65
N LYS A 28 5.57 -8.37 13.21
CA LYS A 28 5.40 -8.02 14.61
C LYS A 28 4.02 -7.45 14.89
N VAL A 29 3.45 -6.68 13.95
CA VAL A 29 2.07 -6.19 14.09
C VAL A 29 1.08 -7.37 14.13
N MET A 30 1.20 -8.33 13.22
CA MET A 30 0.33 -9.51 13.19
C MET A 30 0.47 -10.36 14.47
N GLU A 31 1.70 -10.52 14.98
CA GLU A 31 1.97 -11.23 16.23
C GLU A 31 1.31 -10.57 17.45
N MET A 32 1.42 -9.25 17.57
CA MET A 32 0.98 -8.50 18.76
C MET A 32 -0.51 -8.14 18.74
N TYR A 33 -1.00 -7.71 17.57
CA TYR A 33 -2.39 -7.25 17.42
C TYR A 33 -3.35 -8.41 17.17
N GLN A 34 -2.88 -9.49 16.51
CA GLN A 34 -3.70 -10.65 16.13
C GLN A 34 -5.03 -10.26 15.46
N PRO A 35 -4.98 -9.53 14.33
CA PRO A 35 -6.19 -9.10 13.65
C PRO A 35 -7.00 -10.28 13.15
N SER A 36 -8.30 -10.06 13.01
CA SER A 36 -9.21 -11.01 12.38
C SER A 36 -9.50 -10.65 10.91
N ALA A 37 -9.22 -9.41 10.50
CA ALA A 37 -9.28 -8.94 9.13
C ALA A 37 -8.24 -7.83 8.86
N VAL A 38 -7.86 -7.67 7.59
CA VAL A 38 -6.87 -6.69 7.15
C VAL A 38 -7.48 -5.79 6.08
N VAL A 39 -7.31 -4.48 6.22
CA VAL A 39 -7.54 -3.51 5.16
C VAL A 39 -6.18 -2.96 4.72
N LEU A 40 -5.81 -3.24 3.46
CA LEU A 40 -4.55 -2.84 2.87
C LEU A 40 -4.78 -1.73 1.84
N GLN A 41 -4.31 -0.53 2.15
CA GLN A 41 -4.31 0.61 1.24
C GLN A 41 -3.07 0.53 0.33
N CYS A 42 -3.29 0.33 -0.97
CA CYS A 42 -2.27 0.16 -2.01
C CYS A 42 -2.04 1.47 -2.78
N GLY A 43 -1.58 2.52 -2.08
CA GLY A 43 -1.22 3.80 -2.71
C GLY A 43 -0.09 3.61 -3.72
N ALA A 44 -0.30 4.04 -4.95
CA ALA A 44 0.66 3.92 -6.06
C ALA A 44 1.53 5.17 -6.23
N ASP A 45 1.42 6.17 -5.34
CA ASP A 45 2.29 7.34 -5.29
C ASP A 45 3.69 7.03 -4.73
N SER A 46 3.87 5.89 -4.06
CA SER A 46 5.20 5.38 -3.66
C SER A 46 6.01 4.78 -4.81
N LEU A 47 5.49 4.75 -6.04
CA LEU A 47 6.19 4.20 -7.18
C LEU A 47 7.24 5.17 -7.74
N SER A 48 8.29 4.60 -8.33
CA SER A 48 9.30 5.34 -9.07
C SER A 48 8.67 6.15 -10.21
N GLY A 49 9.06 7.43 -10.30
CA GLY A 49 8.56 8.35 -11.32
C GLY A 49 7.12 8.83 -11.10
N ASP A 50 6.60 8.73 -9.87
CA ASP A 50 5.39 9.45 -9.49
C ASP A 50 5.61 10.98 -9.55
N ARG A 51 4.53 11.76 -9.73
CA ARG A 51 4.61 13.23 -9.84
C ARG A 51 4.77 13.92 -8.49
N LEU A 52 4.24 13.32 -7.42
CA LEU A 52 4.26 13.89 -6.06
C LEU A 52 5.11 13.05 -5.11
N GLY A 53 5.16 11.72 -5.32
CA GLY A 53 5.99 10.83 -4.53
C GLY A 53 7.48 10.94 -4.84
N CYS A 54 8.31 10.70 -3.82
CA CYS A 54 9.77 10.75 -3.91
C CYS A 54 10.45 9.38 -3.67
N PHE A 55 9.68 8.30 -3.78
CA PHE A 55 10.16 6.93 -3.62
C PHE A 55 10.68 6.36 -4.94
N ASN A 56 11.44 5.27 -4.86
CA ASN A 56 12.02 4.61 -6.03
C ASN A 56 11.55 3.16 -6.18
N LEU A 57 10.33 2.84 -5.72
CA LEU A 57 9.80 1.48 -5.78
C LEU A 57 9.37 1.09 -7.18
N THR A 58 9.59 -0.18 -7.54
CA THR A 58 9.00 -0.78 -8.72
C THR A 58 7.63 -1.36 -8.40
N ILE A 59 6.86 -1.66 -9.44
CA ILE A 59 5.58 -2.39 -9.30
C ILE A 59 5.80 -3.75 -8.62
N LYS A 60 6.95 -4.40 -8.84
CA LYS A 60 7.26 -5.68 -8.19
C LYS A 60 7.53 -5.49 -6.70
N GLY A 61 8.35 -4.52 -6.33
CA GLY A 61 8.64 -4.22 -4.93
C GLY A 61 7.38 -3.83 -4.16
N HIS A 62 6.53 -3.01 -4.76
CA HIS A 62 5.24 -2.63 -4.20
C HIS A 62 4.31 -3.84 -4.00
N ALA A 63 4.13 -4.67 -5.03
CA ALA A 63 3.29 -5.85 -4.96
C ALA A 63 3.80 -6.96 -4.01
N LYS A 64 5.10 -6.99 -3.67
CA LYS A 64 5.60 -7.88 -2.59
C LYS A 64 4.94 -7.60 -1.25
N CYS A 65 4.49 -6.37 -1.01
CA CYS A 65 3.76 -6.01 0.20
C CYS A 65 2.39 -6.69 0.24
N VAL A 66 1.67 -6.67 -0.89
CA VAL A 66 0.40 -7.38 -1.08
C VAL A 66 0.60 -8.88 -0.91
N GLU A 67 1.59 -9.47 -1.59
CA GLU A 67 1.92 -10.90 -1.50
C GLU A 67 2.20 -11.31 -0.04
N TYR A 68 2.97 -10.49 0.69
CA TYR A 68 3.27 -10.75 2.09
C TYR A 68 2.04 -10.67 2.99
N MET A 69 1.21 -9.64 2.86
CA MET A 69 -0.01 -9.51 3.66
C MET A 69 -1.04 -10.61 3.35
N LYS A 70 -1.13 -11.02 2.09
CA LYS A 70 -1.96 -12.15 1.66
C LYS A 70 -1.51 -13.47 2.30
N SER A 71 -0.21 -13.67 2.50
CA SER A 71 0.35 -14.91 3.06
C SER A 71 -0.13 -15.24 4.48
N PHE A 72 -0.69 -14.27 5.21
CA PHE A 72 -1.28 -14.49 6.54
C PHE A 72 -2.65 -15.17 6.50
N ASN A 73 -3.27 -15.33 5.33
CA ASN A 73 -4.54 -16.04 5.14
C ASN A 73 -5.70 -15.49 5.99
N LEU A 74 -5.77 -14.17 6.15
CA LEU A 74 -6.89 -13.46 6.76
C LEU A 74 -7.79 -12.83 5.69
N PRO A 75 -9.06 -12.54 5.99
CA PRO A 75 -9.89 -11.67 5.16
C PRO A 75 -9.14 -10.37 4.86
N LEU A 76 -8.86 -10.15 3.57
CA LEU A 76 -8.04 -9.03 3.08
C LEU A 76 -8.87 -8.16 2.14
N LEU A 77 -9.09 -6.91 2.53
CA LEU A 77 -9.68 -5.88 1.68
C LEU A 77 -8.56 -5.00 1.12
N MET A 78 -8.39 -5.01 -0.20
CA MET A 78 -7.42 -4.15 -0.88
C MET A 78 -8.11 -2.88 -1.40
N LEU A 79 -7.54 -1.73 -1.09
CA LEU A 79 -8.03 -0.41 -1.52
C LEU A 79 -6.98 0.29 -2.36
N GLY A 80 -7.40 1.18 -3.26
CA GLY A 80 -6.51 2.09 -3.95
C GLY A 80 -6.06 3.26 -3.06
N GLY A 81 -5.74 4.39 -3.67
CA GLY A 81 -5.48 5.66 -2.99
C GLY A 81 -4.64 6.58 -3.86
N GLY A 82 -3.58 7.17 -3.29
CA GLY A 82 -2.67 8.07 -4.01
C GLY A 82 -2.04 7.45 -5.26
N GLY A 83 -1.60 8.29 -6.20
CA GLY A 83 -0.98 7.86 -7.45
C GLY A 83 -1.20 8.89 -8.56
N TYR A 84 -0.15 9.62 -8.92
CA TYR A 84 -0.25 10.83 -9.73
C TYR A 84 0.40 10.67 -11.11
N THR A 85 1.17 9.61 -11.32
CA THR A 85 1.52 9.10 -12.65
C THR A 85 0.54 7.98 -13.05
N ILE A 86 -0.62 8.36 -13.60
CA ILE A 86 -1.79 7.47 -13.88
C ILE A 86 -1.45 6.18 -14.64
N ARG A 87 -0.45 6.21 -15.52
CA ARG A 87 -0.01 5.04 -16.30
C ARG A 87 0.63 3.99 -15.41
N ASN A 88 1.39 4.42 -14.41
CA ASN A 88 2.02 3.53 -13.44
C ASN A 88 0.99 3.04 -12.42
N VAL A 89 0.00 3.87 -12.06
CA VAL A 89 -1.14 3.46 -11.23
C VAL A 89 -1.89 2.30 -11.88
N ALA A 90 -2.26 2.44 -13.17
CA ALA A 90 -2.94 1.38 -13.91
C ALA A 90 -2.13 0.08 -13.94
N ARG A 91 -0.82 0.17 -14.21
CA ARG A 91 0.08 -0.98 -14.20
C ARG A 91 0.19 -1.63 -12.82
N CYS A 92 0.29 -0.82 -11.76
CA CYS A 92 0.44 -1.28 -10.39
C CYS A 92 -0.77 -2.09 -9.94
N TRP A 93 -1.96 -1.48 -9.98
CA TRP A 93 -3.19 -2.13 -9.53
C TRP A 93 -3.57 -3.33 -10.39
N THR A 94 -3.25 -3.31 -11.70
CA THR A 94 -3.39 -4.49 -12.57
C THR A 94 -2.52 -5.66 -12.08
N TYR A 95 -1.26 -5.38 -11.74
CA TYR A 95 -0.35 -6.41 -11.26
C TYR A 95 -0.68 -6.89 -9.85
N GLU A 96 -1.03 -5.99 -8.93
CA GLU A 96 -1.49 -6.34 -7.59
C GLU A 96 -2.77 -7.17 -7.61
N THR A 97 -3.68 -6.91 -8.54
CA THR A 97 -4.87 -7.75 -8.76
C THR A 97 -4.47 -9.15 -9.20
N ALA A 98 -3.48 -9.28 -10.11
CA ALA A 98 -2.96 -10.58 -10.51
C ALA A 98 -2.34 -11.34 -9.32
N VAL A 99 -1.61 -10.65 -8.44
CA VAL A 99 -1.08 -11.20 -7.18
C VAL A 99 -2.21 -11.65 -6.24
N ALA A 100 -3.27 -10.84 -6.10
CA ALA A 100 -4.44 -11.21 -5.31
C ALA A 100 -5.11 -12.50 -5.82
N LEU A 101 -5.13 -12.70 -7.15
CA LEU A 101 -5.67 -13.87 -7.83
C LEU A 101 -4.70 -15.06 -7.98
N ASP A 102 -3.49 -15.00 -7.41
CA ASP A 102 -2.42 -16.01 -7.61
C ASP A 102 -2.14 -16.31 -9.09
N SER A 103 -2.30 -15.29 -9.94
CA SER A 103 -2.22 -15.42 -11.39
C SER A 103 -0.99 -14.71 -11.92
N THR A 104 -0.28 -15.37 -12.85
CA THR A 104 0.86 -14.76 -13.54
C THR A 104 0.38 -14.08 -14.82
N ILE A 105 0.80 -12.83 -15.02
CA ILE A 105 0.49 -12.06 -16.22
C ILE A 105 1.78 -11.68 -16.96
N PRO A 106 1.77 -11.66 -18.30
CA PRO A 106 2.96 -11.33 -19.08
C PRO A 106 3.34 -9.85 -18.89
N ASN A 107 4.61 -9.54 -19.14
CA ASN A 107 5.08 -8.15 -19.11
C ASN A 107 4.64 -7.34 -20.35
N GLU A 108 4.23 -8.00 -21.42
CA GLU A 108 3.65 -7.36 -22.60
C GLU A 108 2.22 -6.90 -22.29
N LEU A 109 1.92 -5.61 -22.46
CA LEU A 109 0.57 -5.13 -22.26
C LEU A 109 -0.35 -5.63 -23.38
N PRO A 110 -1.55 -6.15 -23.06
CA PRO A 110 -2.56 -6.44 -24.06
C PRO A 110 -3.09 -5.13 -24.67
N TYR A 111 -3.53 -5.21 -25.92
CA TYR A 111 -4.21 -4.09 -26.57
C TYR A 111 -5.48 -3.70 -25.78
N ASN A 112 -5.70 -2.41 -25.62
CA ASN A 112 -6.83 -1.82 -24.92
C ASN A 112 -7.07 -0.40 -25.44
N ASP A 113 -8.20 0.21 -25.09
CA ASP A 113 -8.59 1.54 -25.58
C ASP A 113 -7.57 2.64 -25.22
N TYR A 114 -6.78 2.43 -24.16
CA TYR A 114 -5.77 3.37 -23.67
C TYR A 114 -4.34 2.92 -24.00
N PHE A 115 -4.14 1.96 -24.92
CA PHE A 115 -2.84 1.32 -25.16
C PHE A 115 -1.71 2.33 -25.46
N GLU A 116 -2.03 3.39 -26.20
CA GLU A 116 -1.09 4.45 -26.60
C GLU A 116 -0.50 5.22 -25.40
N TYR A 117 -1.21 5.25 -24.26
CA TYR A 117 -0.72 5.92 -23.06
C TYR A 117 0.56 5.25 -22.55
N PHE A 118 0.68 3.94 -22.72
CA PHE A 118 1.77 3.13 -22.18
C PHE A 118 3.03 3.10 -23.06
N GLY A 119 3.10 3.93 -24.11
CA GLY A 119 4.31 4.07 -24.92
C GLY A 119 5.48 4.71 -24.16
N PRO A 120 6.73 4.49 -24.63
CA PRO A 120 7.08 3.82 -25.88
C PRO A 120 7.30 2.30 -25.76
N ASP A 121 7.35 1.76 -24.55
CA ASP A 121 7.78 0.39 -24.27
C ASP A 121 6.63 -0.61 -24.23
N PHE A 122 5.40 -0.16 -23.92
CA PHE A 122 4.19 -0.98 -23.84
C PHE A 122 4.34 -2.17 -22.89
N LYS A 123 5.13 -1.99 -21.82
CA LYS A 123 5.35 -3.00 -20.77
C LYS A 123 4.55 -2.70 -19.52
N LEU A 124 4.29 -3.76 -18.75
CA LEU A 124 3.64 -3.69 -17.45
C LEU A 124 4.60 -3.18 -16.38
N HIS A 125 5.80 -3.75 -16.28
CA HIS A 125 6.77 -3.41 -15.24
C HIS A 125 7.55 -2.15 -15.56
N ILE A 126 7.75 -1.33 -14.53
CA ILE A 126 8.64 -0.17 -14.56
C ILE A 126 10.00 -0.51 -13.95
N SER A 127 11.04 0.16 -14.43
CA SER A 127 12.38 0.11 -13.84
C SER A 127 12.55 1.22 -12.80
N PRO A 128 13.36 1.00 -11.75
CA PRO A 128 13.72 2.07 -10.82
C PRO A 128 14.56 3.13 -11.53
N SER A 129 14.47 4.36 -11.04
CA SER A 129 15.29 5.48 -11.50
C SER A 129 16.70 5.42 -10.90
N ASN A 130 17.61 6.26 -11.40
CA ASN A 130 18.95 6.45 -10.84
C ASN A 130 18.98 7.35 -9.57
N MET A 131 17.82 7.57 -8.95
CA MET A 131 17.72 8.33 -7.70
C MET A 131 18.52 7.65 -6.59
N THR A 132 19.34 8.43 -5.89
CA THR A 132 20.12 7.94 -4.75
C THR A 132 19.20 7.63 -3.59
N ASN A 133 19.25 6.40 -3.09
CA ASN A 133 18.58 6.02 -1.84
C ASN A 133 19.27 6.72 -0.65
N GLN A 134 18.59 7.66 -0.01
CA GLN A 134 19.09 8.39 1.16
C GLN A 134 18.91 7.60 2.47
N ASN A 135 18.27 6.42 2.41
CA ASN A 135 17.95 5.59 3.56
C ASN A 135 19.10 4.63 3.84
N THR A 136 20.03 5.05 4.69
CA THR A 136 21.11 4.16 5.14
C THR A 136 20.56 3.03 6.00
N ASN A 137 21.22 1.86 5.96
CA ASN A 137 20.83 0.70 6.78
C ASN A 137 20.76 1.05 8.27
N ASP A 138 21.73 1.84 8.78
CA ASP A 138 21.74 2.28 10.18
C ASP A 138 20.53 3.15 10.53
N TYR A 139 20.06 3.97 9.59
CA TYR A 139 18.87 4.79 9.78
C TYR A 139 17.60 3.95 9.81
N LEU A 140 17.44 3.03 8.85
CA LEU A 140 16.32 2.10 8.78
C LEU A 140 16.24 1.20 10.01
N GLU A 141 17.39 0.72 10.50
CA GLU A 141 17.45 -0.11 11.71
C GLU A 141 16.98 0.66 12.95
N LYS A 142 17.36 1.94 13.09
CA LYS A 142 16.90 2.79 14.20
C LYS A 142 15.38 3.01 14.16
N ILE A 143 14.80 3.23 12.97
CA ILE A 143 13.34 3.35 12.84
C ILE A 143 12.68 2.03 13.22
N LYS A 144 13.16 0.91 12.68
CA LYS A 144 12.63 -0.42 12.97
C LYS A 144 12.66 -0.70 14.47
N GLN A 145 13.77 -0.44 15.16
CA GLN A 145 13.88 -0.61 16.61
C GLN A 145 12.86 0.22 17.38
N ARG A 146 12.72 1.52 17.03
CA ARG A 146 11.73 2.40 17.66
C ARG A 146 10.30 1.91 17.45
N LEU A 147 9.96 1.44 16.25
CA LEU A 147 8.63 0.87 15.98
C LEU A 147 8.40 -0.43 16.75
N PHE A 148 9.41 -1.28 16.87
CA PHE A 148 9.32 -2.50 17.67
C PHE A 148 9.10 -2.20 19.16
N GLU A 149 9.74 -1.17 19.70
CA GLU A 149 9.51 -0.70 21.07
C GLU A 149 8.07 -0.20 21.25
N ASN A 150 7.55 0.59 20.31
CA ASN A 150 6.16 1.03 20.35
C ASN A 150 5.18 -0.15 20.31
N LEU A 151 5.41 -1.14 19.44
CA LEU A 151 4.57 -2.33 19.32
C LEU A 151 4.59 -3.20 20.58
N ARG A 152 5.70 -3.22 21.34
CA ARG A 152 5.78 -3.94 22.62
C ARG A 152 4.90 -3.31 23.71
N MET A 153 4.58 -2.02 23.59
CA MET A 153 3.76 -1.31 24.57
C MET A 153 2.25 -1.55 24.38
N LEU A 154 1.85 -2.21 23.29
CA LEU A 154 0.46 -2.55 23.05
C LEU A 154 0.01 -3.66 24.02
N PRO A 155 -1.18 -3.55 24.64
CA PRO A 155 -1.78 -4.67 25.33
C PRO A 155 -2.01 -5.79 24.30
N HIS A 156 -1.51 -6.99 24.58
CA HIS A 156 -1.70 -8.15 23.71
C HIS A 156 -3.20 -8.34 23.45
N ALA A 157 -3.59 -8.35 22.16
CA ALA A 157 -4.95 -8.54 21.67
C ALA A 157 -6.03 -7.72 22.43
N PRO A 158 -6.32 -6.45 22.03
CA PRO A 158 -7.53 -5.79 22.46
C PRO A 158 -8.71 -6.58 21.91
N GLY A 159 -9.33 -7.42 22.74
CA GLY A 159 -10.39 -8.34 22.35
C GLY A 159 -11.64 -7.61 21.87
N VAL A 160 -11.68 -7.30 20.57
CA VAL A 160 -12.90 -6.85 19.88
C VAL A 160 -13.43 -8.06 19.14
N GLN A 161 -14.50 -8.64 19.66
CA GLN A 161 -15.14 -9.81 19.07
C GLN A 161 -15.87 -9.38 17.79
N MET A 162 -15.48 -9.95 16.65
CA MET A 162 -16.21 -9.76 15.38
C MET A 162 -17.64 -10.30 15.55
N GLN A 163 -18.63 -9.41 15.45
CA GLN A 163 -20.04 -9.78 15.39
C GLN A 163 -20.47 -9.90 13.93
N ALA A 164 -21.21 -10.95 13.62
CA ALA A 164 -21.85 -11.07 12.32
C ALA A 164 -22.83 -9.90 12.14
N ILE A 165 -22.78 -9.27 10.96
CA ILE A 165 -23.67 -8.19 10.60
C ILE A 165 -25.09 -8.79 10.52
N PRO A 166 -26.09 -8.24 11.23
CA PRO A 166 -27.49 -8.65 11.06
C PRO A 166 -27.93 -8.46 9.60
N GLU A 167 -28.73 -9.39 9.07
CA GLU A 167 -29.18 -9.36 7.66
C GLU A 167 -29.92 -8.06 7.27
N ASP A 168 -30.44 -7.32 8.26
CA ASP A 168 -31.20 -6.07 8.08
C ASP A 168 -30.33 -4.78 8.11
N ALA A 169 -28.99 -4.88 8.22
CA ALA A 169 -28.13 -3.71 8.42
C ALA A 169 -27.80 -2.91 7.14
N VAL A 170 -28.11 -3.46 5.96
CA VAL A 170 -27.92 -2.75 4.69
C VAL A 170 -29.23 -2.02 4.35
N GLN A 171 -29.39 -0.81 4.86
CA GLN A 171 -30.38 0.11 4.29
C GLN A 171 -29.81 0.66 2.97
N GLU A 172 -30.46 0.32 1.86
CA GLU A 172 -30.24 1.01 0.58
C GLU A 172 -30.70 2.46 0.74
N ASP A 173 -29.80 3.34 1.16
CA ASP A 173 -30.08 4.78 1.20
C ASP A 173 -29.95 5.33 -0.23
N SER A 174 -31.10 5.43 -0.90
CA SER A 174 -31.26 6.22 -2.12
C SER A 174 -31.23 7.70 -1.74
N GLY A 175 -30.04 8.28 -1.63
CA GLY A 175 -29.81 9.69 -1.34
C GLY A 175 -28.96 10.34 -2.42
N ASP A 176 -29.61 11.02 -3.36
CA ASP A 176 -28.99 11.92 -4.32
C ASP A 176 -28.36 13.13 -3.60
N GLU A 177 -27.04 13.16 -3.49
CA GLU A 177 -26.28 14.41 -3.26
C GLU A 177 -25.10 14.48 -4.25
N GLU A 178 -25.31 15.22 -5.35
CA GLU A 178 -24.27 15.63 -6.30
C GLU A 178 -23.31 16.62 -5.62
N ASP A 179 -22.28 16.10 -4.94
CA ASP A 179 -21.11 16.88 -4.58
C ASP A 179 -20.00 16.70 -5.64
N ASP A 180 -19.57 17.83 -6.20
CA ASP A 180 -18.53 17.94 -7.23
C ASP A 180 -17.18 17.35 -6.74
N PRO A 181 -16.69 16.25 -7.35
CA PRO A 181 -15.50 15.53 -6.88
C PRO A 181 -14.18 16.31 -7.07
N ASP A 182 -14.21 17.48 -7.72
CA ASP A 182 -13.01 18.27 -8.03
C ASP A 182 -12.68 19.40 -7.01
N LYS A 183 -13.47 19.56 -5.94
CA LYS A 183 -13.17 20.57 -4.90
C LYS A 183 -12.06 20.11 -3.95
N ARG A 184 -10.84 20.58 -4.19
CA ARG A 184 -9.65 20.34 -3.34
C ARG A 184 -9.70 21.17 -2.05
N ILE A 185 -9.62 20.51 -0.90
CA ILE A 185 -9.25 21.14 0.38
C ILE A 185 -7.72 21.27 0.42
N SER A 186 -7.22 22.49 0.59
CA SER A 186 -5.80 22.75 0.81
C SER A 186 -5.43 22.38 2.26
N SER A 187 -4.76 21.25 2.44
CA SER A 187 -4.16 20.86 3.73
C SER A 187 -2.64 20.71 3.57
N GLU A 188 -1.91 21.51 4.34
CA GLU A 188 -0.46 21.47 4.50
C GLU A 188 -0.01 20.18 5.18
N GLY A 189 1.06 19.56 4.67
CA GLY A 189 1.71 18.37 5.23
C GLY A 189 1.42 17.09 4.45
N HIS A 190 2.29 16.74 3.50
CA HIS A 190 2.19 15.46 2.78
C HIS A 190 2.67 14.33 3.70
N LEU A 191 1.71 13.67 4.34
CA LEU A 191 1.90 12.44 5.09
C LEU A 191 1.79 11.26 4.10
N PHE A 192 2.92 10.71 3.64
CA PHE A 192 2.89 9.44 2.91
C PHE A 192 2.68 8.32 3.92
N SER A 193 1.53 7.65 3.83
CA SER A 193 1.18 6.56 4.72
C SER A 193 0.80 5.36 3.89
N LEU A 194 1.57 4.27 4.02
CA LEU A 194 1.00 2.96 3.80
C LEU A 194 0.07 2.69 4.99
N VAL A 195 -1.19 3.11 4.85
CA VAL A 195 -2.19 2.90 5.90
C VAL A 195 -2.60 1.43 5.88
N VAL A 196 -1.95 0.61 6.69
CA VAL A 196 -2.45 -0.73 7.01
C VAL A 196 -3.43 -0.57 8.15
N THR A 197 -4.73 -0.52 7.84
CA THR A 197 -5.77 -0.54 8.88
C THR A 197 -6.08 -1.99 9.22
N LEU A 198 -5.76 -2.37 10.45
CA LEU A 198 -6.07 -3.69 11.00
C LEU A 198 -7.35 -3.59 11.82
N LEU A 199 -8.32 -4.47 11.51
CA LEU A 199 -9.58 -4.61 12.23
C LEU A 199 -9.46 -5.74 13.26
#